data_AF-A0A2M9FVH7-F1
#
_entry.id   AF-A0A2M9FVH7-F1
#
_cell.length_a   1.000
_cell.length_b   1.000
_cell.length_c   1.000
_cell.angle_alpha   90.00
_cell.angle_beta   90.00
_cell.angle_gamma   90.00
#
_symmetry.space_group_name_H-M   'P 1'
#
loop_
_entity.id
_entity.type
_entity.pdbx_description
1 polymer ?
#
loop_
_entity_poly.entity_id
_entity_poly.type
_entity_poly.pdbx_seq_one_letter_code
_entity_poly.pdbx_strand_id
1 'polypeptide(L)'
;MFRILMIALAALALAGGAAAAAERLGLELNKLEPRDGACRAYIVIENGTPTAFESLKLDLVMFDREGIVAERLALEVAPLPAGKTSLKVFDVAGLACGQVGRVLLNEVLACDDGTGARDGCMDFVETSARGGLEFIK
;
A
#
# COMPACT_ATOMS: atom_id res chain seq x y z
N MET A 1 41.79 41.37 42.76
CA MET A 1 41.88 41.75 41.34
C MET A 1 41.92 40.46 40.52
N PHE A 2 41.07 40.36 39.49
CA PHE A 2 40.89 39.24 38.54
C PHE A 2 40.32 37.91 39.12
N ARG A 3 39.02 37.60 38.99
CA ARG A 3 38.32 37.03 37.80
C ARG A 3 39.15 35.89 37.18
N ILE A 4 38.70 34.64 37.13
CA ILE A 4 37.64 34.13 36.23
C ILE A 4 37.17 32.74 36.72
N LEU A 5 35.85 32.57 36.74
CA LEU A 5 35.06 31.35 36.86
C LEU A 5 35.16 30.51 35.58
N MET A 6 35.51 29.22 35.65
CA MET A 6 35.32 28.28 34.53
C MET A 6 34.46 27.10 34.95
N ILE A 7 33.17 27.21 34.60
CA ILE A 7 32.19 26.13 34.61
C ILE A 7 32.42 25.34 33.30
N ALA A 8 32.92 24.12 33.41
CA ALA A 8 32.99 23.20 32.27
C ALA A 8 31.59 22.60 32.06
N LEU A 9 30.89 23.10 31.05
CA LEU A 9 29.57 22.64 30.62
C LEU A 9 29.70 21.28 29.93
N ALA A 10 29.08 20.25 30.52
CA ALA A 10 28.97 18.92 29.93
C ALA A 10 28.14 18.98 28.65
N ALA A 11 28.78 18.75 27.50
CA ALA A 11 28.09 18.53 26.23
C ALA A 11 27.63 17.07 26.15
N LEU A 12 26.41 16.79 26.59
CA LEU A 12 25.71 15.56 26.21
C LEU A 12 25.40 15.65 24.71
N ALA A 13 26.15 14.93 23.90
CA ALA A 13 25.83 14.73 22.49
C ALA A 13 24.56 13.88 22.40
N LEU A 14 23.41 14.51 22.14
CA LEU A 14 22.21 13.83 21.68
C LEU A 14 22.47 13.36 20.24
N ALA A 15 23.04 12.16 20.10
CA ALA A 15 22.97 11.40 18.86
C ALA A 15 21.54 10.92 18.68
N GLY A 16 20.67 11.82 18.17
CA GLY A 16 19.36 11.45 17.66
C GLY A 16 19.57 10.61 16.41
N GLY A 17 19.59 9.29 16.57
CA GLY A 17 19.44 8.38 15.45
C GLY A 17 18.09 8.68 14.80
N ALA A 18 18.10 9.29 13.62
CA ALA A 18 16.91 9.34 12.78
C ALA A 18 16.53 7.89 12.49
N ALA A 19 15.50 7.38 13.17
CA ALA A 19 14.89 6.12 12.79
C ALA A 19 14.47 6.28 11.33
N ALA A 20 15.12 5.53 10.43
CA ALA A 20 14.66 5.44 9.06
C ALA A 20 13.18 5.04 9.13
N ALA A 21 12.30 5.87 8.58
CA ALA A 21 10.89 5.52 8.50
C ALA A 21 10.81 4.17 7.78
N ALA A 22 10.13 3.20 8.38
CA ALA A 22 9.94 1.90 7.77
C ALA A 22 9.30 2.12 6.38
N GLU A 23 9.87 1.48 5.36
CA GLU A 23 9.30 1.51 4.03
C GLU A 23 7.87 0.95 4.07
N ARG A 24 6.96 1.60 3.37
CA ARG A 24 5.54 1.22 3.34
C ARG A 24 4.97 1.40 1.95
N LEU A 25 4.22 0.40 1.50
CA LEU A 25 3.37 0.47 0.32
C LEU A 25 1.91 0.27 0.78
N GLY A 26 1.19 1.37 0.90
CA GLY A 26 -0.20 1.36 1.34
C GLY A 26 -1.16 1.03 0.21
N LEU A 27 -2.07 0.08 0.44
CA LEU A 27 -3.14 -0.29 -0.49
C LEU A 27 -4.50 -0.15 0.21
N GLU A 28 -5.27 0.87 -0.14
CA GLU A 28 -6.59 1.13 0.45
C GLU A 28 -7.70 0.76 -0.53
N LEU A 29 -8.57 -0.17 -0.14
CA LEU A 29 -9.86 -0.38 -0.79
C LEU A 29 -10.82 0.72 -0.38
N ASN A 30 -10.96 1.73 -1.25
CA ASN A 30 -11.64 2.97 -0.91
C ASN A 30 -13.14 2.91 -1.18
N LYS A 31 -13.54 2.33 -2.32
CA LYS A 31 -14.94 2.28 -2.77
C LYS A 31 -15.20 1.08 -3.67
N LEU A 32 -16.40 0.50 -3.51
CA LEU A 32 -17.03 -0.36 -4.51
C LEU A 32 -18.28 0.35 -5.04
N GLU A 33 -18.43 0.44 -6.35
CA GLU A 33 -19.54 1.15 -7.00
C GLU A 33 -20.18 0.28 -8.10
N PRO A 34 -21.51 0.06 -8.05
CA PRO A 34 -22.21 -0.61 -9.14
C PRO A 34 -22.02 0.12 -10.47
N ARG A 35 -21.72 -0.62 -11.54
CA ARG A 35 -21.58 -0.11 -12.90
C ARG A 35 -22.09 -1.15 -13.89
N ASP A 36 -23.25 -0.94 -14.51
CA ASP A 36 -23.78 -1.71 -15.64
C ASP A 36 -23.33 -3.18 -15.74
N GLY A 37 -23.76 -4.02 -14.78
CA GLY A 37 -23.43 -5.45 -14.75
C GLY A 37 -22.02 -5.80 -14.24
N ALA A 38 -21.30 -4.83 -13.71
CA ALA A 38 -19.98 -4.96 -13.09
C ALA A 38 -19.93 -4.30 -11.72
N CYS A 39 -18.93 -4.68 -10.93
CA CYS A 39 -18.53 -3.96 -9.74
C CYS A 39 -17.25 -3.16 -10.01
N ARG A 40 -17.34 -1.83 -9.89
CA ARG A 40 -16.18 -0.96 -10.01
C ARG A 40 -15.48 -0.83 -8.67
N ALA A 41 -14.21 -1.23 -8.63
CA ALA A 41 -13.36 -1.09 -7.45
C ALA A 41 -12.41 0.11 -7.58
N TYR A 42 -12.20 0.80 -6.47
CA TYR A 42 -11.31 1.95 -6.32
C TYR A 42 -10.23 1.60 -5.30
N ILE A 43 -8.98 1.46 -5.76
CA ILE A 43 -7.82 1.18 -4.91
C ILE A 43 -6.94 2.42 -4.88
N VAL A 44 -6.70 2.98 -3.69
CA VAL A 44 -5.69 4.03 -3.50
C VAL A 44 -4.38 3.35 -3.14
N ILE A 45 -3.32 3.71 -3.84
CA ILE A 45 -1.96 3.21 -3.62
C ILE A 45 -1.10 4.36 -3.11
N GLU A 46 -0.42 4.17 -2.01
CA GLU A 46 0.53 5.12 -1.43
C GLU A 46 1.92 4.50 -1.43
N ASN A 47 2.81 5.01 -2.27
CA ASN A 47 4.21 4.65 -2.24
C ASN A 47 4.96 5.48 -1.21
N GLY A 48 5.06 4.98 0.01
CA GLY A 48 5.87 5.57 1.09
C GLY A 48 7.35 5.18 1.05
N THR A 49 7.80 4.48 0.00
CA THR A 49 9.20 4.09 -0.17
C THR A 49 9.99 5.19 -0.90
N PRO A 50 11.34 5.24 -0.77
CA PRO A 50 12.18 6.14 -1.56
C PRO A 50 12.34 5.71 -3.03
N THR A 51 11.73 4.57 -3.41
CA THR A 51 11.93 3.91 -4.71
C THR A 51 10.70 4.10 -5.60
N ALA A 52 10.91 4.36 -6.89
CA ALA A 52 9.84 4.31 -7.88
C ALA A 52 9.64 2.87 -8.35
N PHE A 53 8.41 2.46 -8.61
CA PHE A 53 8.11 1.16 -9.21
C PHE A 53 7.67 1.33 -10.67
N GLU A 54 8.35 0.64 -11.57
CA GLU A 54 8.01 0.57 -13.00
C GLU A 54 6.98 -0.54 -13.28
N SER A 55 7.00 -1.62 -12.49
CA SER A 55 5.93 -2.62 -12.44
C SER A 55 5.63 -3.00 -10.99
N LEU A 56 4.35 -3.08 -10.67
CA LEU A 56 3.85 -3.50 -9.37
C LEU A 56 2.49 -4.17 -9.60
N LYS A 57 2.51 -5.49 -9.73
CA LYS A 57 1.34 -6.28 -10.09
C LYS A 57 0.82 -7.04 -8.89
N LEU A 58 -0.40 -6.75 -8.49
CA LEU A 58 -1.07 -7.32 -7.32
C LEU A 58 -1.97 -8.47 -7.75
N ASP A 59 -1.98 -9.57 -7.00
CA ASP A 59 -2.98 -10.64 -7.12
C ASP A 59 -4.09 -10.41 -6.10
N LEU A 60 -5.27 -10.05 -6.59
CA LEU A 60 -6.42 -9.72 -5.75
C LEU A 60 -7.47 -10.82 -5.87
N VAL A 61 -7.97 -11.29 -4.73
CA VAL A 61 -9.06 -12.26 -4.64
C VAL A 61 -10.26 -11.57 -3.98
N MET A 62 -11.40 -11.59 -4.65
CA MET A 62 -12.66 -11.12 -4.10
C MET A 62 -13.47 -12.30 -3.62
N PHE A 63 -13.86 -12.26 -2.35
CA PHE A 63 -14.76 -13.24 -1.76
C PHE A 63 -16.17 -12.67 -1.67
N ASP A 64 -17.17 -13.52 -1.85
CA ASP A 64 -18.55 -13.16 -1.56
C ASP A 64 -18.83 -13.10 -0.05
N ARG A 65 -20.09 -12.83 0.31
CA ARG A 65 -20.55 -12.75 1.71
C ARG A 65 -20.52 -14.08 2.46
N GLU A 66 -20.44 -15.20 1.76
CA GLU A 66 -20.30 -16.54 2.35
C GLU A 66 -18.82 -16.91 2.51
N GLY A 67 -17.91 -16.07 1.99
CA GLY A 67 -16.48 -16.30 2.02
C GLY A 67 -15.98 -17.22 0.92
N ILE A 68 -16.77 -17.47 -0.12
CA ILE A 68 -16.41 -18.23 -1.31
C ILE A 68 -15.74 -17.27 -2.31
N VAL A 69 -14.72 -17.75 -3.03
CA VAL A 69 -14.06 -16.94 -4.07
C VAL A 69 -15.08 -16.61 -5.16
N ALA A 70 -15.38 -15.33 -5.31
CA ALA A 70 -16.22 -14.81 -6.38
C ALA A 70 -15.39 -14.54 -7.63
N GLU A 71 -14.25 -13.86 -7.47
CA GLU A 71 -13.37 -13.47 -8.57
C GLU A 71 -11.90 -13.41 -8.13
N ARG A 72 -10.98 -13.57 -9.09
CA ARG A 72 -9.54 -13.37 -8.89
C ARG A 72 -8.96 -12.64 -10.09
N LEU A 73 -8.18 -11.59 -9.84
CA LEU A 73 -7.61 -10.77 -10.89
C LEU A 73 -6.22 -10.26 -10.53
N ALA A 74 -5.42 -10.03 -11.56
CA ALA A 74 -4.12 -9.40 -11.41
C ALA A 74 -4.20 -7.92 -11.83
N LEU A 75 -3.85 -7.01 -10.91
CA LEU A 75 -3.94 -5.57 -11.10
C LEU A 75 -2.55 -4.93 -11.19
N GLU A 76 -2.25 -4.27 -12.32
CA GLU A 76 -1.03 -3.45 -12.47
C GLU A 76 -1.26 -2.04 -11.91
N VAL A 77 -0.57 -1.72 -10.82
CA VAL A 77 -0.72 -0.42 -10.13
C VAL A 77 0.43 0.55 -10.43
N ALA A 78 1.49 0.11 -11.10
CA ALA A 78 2.54 0.97 -11.62
C ALA A 78 2.12 1.67 -12.94
N PRO A 79 2.92 2.63 -13.47
CA PRO A 79 4.09 3.25 -12.85
C PRO A 79 3.71 3.98 -11.56
N LEU A 80 4.56 3.87 -10.54
CA LEU A 80 4.31 4.43 -9.21
C LEU A 80 5.58 5.10 -8.65
N PRO A 81 5.75 6.41 -8.90
CA PRO A 81 6.90 7.16 -8.40
C PRO A 81 7.05 7.12 -6.87
N ALA A 82 8.27 7.32 -6.38
CA ALA A 82 8.56 7.46 -4.95
C ALA A 82 7.71 8.58 -4.33
N GLY A 83 7.14 8.34 -3.15
CA GLY A 83 6.29 9.30 -2.44
C GLY A 83 4.92 9.56 -3.08
N LYS A 84 4.56 8.89 -4.19
CA LYS A 84 3.31 9.16 -4.92
C LYS A 84 2.12 8.44 -4.29
N THR A 85 1.03 9.17 -4.13
CA THR A 85 -0.32 8.59 -4.01
C THR A 85 -0.98 8.50 -5.39
N SER A 86 -1.53 7.34 -5.72
CA SER A 86 -2.21 7.04 -6.99
C SER A 86 -3.57 6.40 -6.73
N LEU A 87 -4.51 6.56 -7.66
CA LEU A 87 -5.80 5.89 -7.63
C LEU A 87 -5.91 4.98 -8.85
N LYS A 88 -6.22 3.71 -8.62
CA LYS A 88 -6.53 2.74 -9.68
C LYS A 88 -8.00 2.37 -9.58
N VAL A 89 -8.65 2.38 -10.74
CA VAL A 89 -10.08 2.10 -10.87
C VAL A 89 -10.23 1.00 -11.92
N PHE A 90 -10.92 -0.07 -11.58
CA PHE A 90 -11.14 -1.20 -12.49
C PHE A 90 -12.53 -1.80 -12.28
N ASP A 91 -13.07 -2.39 -13.34
CA ASP A 91 -14.39 -3.01 -13.34
C ASP A 91 -14.25 -4.55 -13.30
N VAL A 92 -15.02 -5.18 -12.42
CA VAL A 92 -15.15 -6.63 -12.32
C VAL A 92 -16.50 -7.03 -12.91
N ALA A 93 -16.49 -7.44 -14.17
CA ALA A 93 -17.69 -7.82 -14.90
C ALA A 93 -18.37 -9.05 -14.27
N GLY A 94 -19.70 -9.06 -14.23
CA GLY A 94 -20.48 -10.17 -13.69
C GLY A 94 -20.58 -10.22 -12.16
N LEU A 95 -19.85 -9.36 -11.44
CA LEU A 95 -19.88 -9.28 -9.99
C LEU A 95 -20.77 -8.11 -9.53
N ALA A 96 -21.79 -8.37 -8.72
CA ALA A 96 -22.53 -7.30 -8.07
C ALA A 96 -21.78 -6.79 -6.83
N CYS A 97 -21.54 -5.48 -6.72
CA CYS A 97 -20.80 -4.93 -5.57
C CYS A 97 -21.39 -5.29 -4.21
N GLY A 98 -22.73 -5.42 -4.12
CA GLY A 98 -23.40 -5.81 -2.89
C GLY A 98 -23.08 -7.24 -2.44
N GLN A 99 -22.55 -8.10 -3.32
CA GLN A 99 -22.17 -9.47 -3.00
C GLN A 99 -20.74 -9.60 -2.49
N VAL A 100 -19.88 -8.59 -2.68
CA VAL A 100 -18.51 -8.62 -2.20
C VAL A 100 -18.50 -8.57 -0.67
N GLY A 101 -17.96 -9.60 -0.05
CA GLY A 101 -17.79 -9.69 1.40
C GLY A 101 -16.46 -9.08 1.84
N ARG A 102 -15.37 -9.50 1.20
CA ARG A 102 -14.00 -9.00 1.48
C ARG A 102 -13.11 -9.13 0.25
N VAL A 103 -12.02 -8.38 0.24
CA VAL A 103 -10.93 -8.52 -0.74
C VAL A 103 -9.68 -9.02 -0.02
N LEU A 104 -8.91 -9.88 -0.67
CA LEU A 104 -7.61 -10.36 -0.23
C LEU A 104 -6.55 -9.94 -1.23
N LEU A 105 -5.45 -9.35 -0.74
CA LEU A 105 -4.20 -9.30 -1.48
C LEU A 105 -3.51 -10.64 -1.26
N ASN A 106 -3.59 -11.51 -2.26
CA ASN A 106 -3.02 -12.84 -2.15
C ASN A 106 -1.50 -12.83 -2.35
N GLU A 107 -1.02 -12.03 -3.31
CA GLU A 107 0.41 -11.97 -3.65
C GLU A 107 0.76 -10.67 -4.38
N VAL A 108 2.06 -10.34 -4.41
CA VAL A 108 2.64 -9.39 -5.37
C VAL A 108 3.33 -10.20 -6.46
N LEU A 109 2.69 -10.28 -7.64
CA LEU A 109 3.14 -11.08 -8.78
C LEU A 109 4.34 -10.49 -9.52
N ALA A 110 4.49 -9.16 -9.47
CA ALA A 110 5.63 -8.46 -10.04
C ALA A 110 5.92 -7.22 -9.19
N CYS A 111 7.20 -6.94 -9.00
CA CYS A 111 7.68 -5.78 -8.27
C CYS A 111 9.03 -5.41 -8.86
N ASP A 112 9.08 -4.33 -9.63
CA ASP A 112 10.27 -3.90 -10.37
C ASP A 112 10.45 -2.39 -10.20
N ASP A 113 11.67 -1.97 -9.87
CA ASP A 113 12.03 -0.57 -9.60
C ASP A 113 12.74 0.14 -10.77
N GLY A 114 12.69 -0.46 -11.96
CA GLY A 114 13.38 -0.01 -13.16
C GLY A 114 14.83 -0.48 -13.24
N THR A 115 15.40 -1.02 -12.15
CA THR A 115 16.72 -1.67 -12.17
C THR A 115 16.63 -3.20 -12.19
N GLY A 116 15.44 -3.74 -11.91
CA GLY A 116 15.11 -5.16 -12.01
C GLY A 116 14.06 -5.57 -10.98
N ALA A 117 13.78 -6.87 -10.94
CA ALA A 117 12.86 -7.45 -9.97
C ALA A 117 13.39 -7.28 -8.53
N ARG A 118 12.51 -6.84 -7.63
CA ARG A 118 12.78 -6.64 -6.22
C ARG A 118 12.10 -7.74 -5.40
N ASP A 119 12.87 -8.34 -4.50
CA ASP A 119 12.37 -9.34 -3.55
C ASP A 119 11.73 -8.69 -2.31
N GLY A 120 10.90 -9.46 -1.61
CA GLY A 120 10.33 -9.05 -0.31
C GLY A 120 9.28 -7.94 -0.42
N CYS A 121 8.71 -7.68 -1.60
CA CYS A 121 7.72 -6.61 -1.75
C CYS A 121 6.47 -6.81 -0.91
N MET A 122 6.11 -8.05 -0.62
CA MET A 122 5.04 -8.35 0.33
C MET A 122 5.35 -7.81 1.74
N ASP A 123 6.60 -7.78 2.19
CA ASP A 123 6.95 -7.49 3.59
C ASP A 123 6.56 -6.08 4.04
N PHE A 124 6.57 -5.11 3.12
CA PHE A 124 6.24 -3.71 3.39
C PHE A 124 4.88 -3.27 2.81
N VAL A 125 4.08 -4.21 2.30
CA VAL A 125 2.70 -3.92 1.88
C VAL A 125 1.74 -3.96 3.05
N GLU A 126 0.92 -2.92 3.15
CA GLU A 126 -0.14 -2.78 4.15
C GLU A 126 -1.48 -2.54 3.46
N THR A 127 -2.50 -3.33 3.82
CA THR A 127 -3.86 -3.16 3.31
C THR A 127 -4.72 -2.36 4.29
N SER A 128 -5.64 -1.56 3.75
CA SER A 128 -6.66 -0.86 4.53
C SER A 128 -7.95 -0.74 3.72
N ALA A 129 -9.05 -0.33 4.37
CA ALA A 129 -10.34 -0.19 3.71
C ALA A 129 -11.18 0.96 4.31
N ARG A 130 -12.14 1.46 3.53
CA ARG A 130 -13.10 2.50 3.95
C ARG A 130 -14.53 1.98 3.97
N GLY A 131 -15.41 2.69 4.67
CA GLY A 131 -16.86 2.51 4.52
C GLY A 131 -17.39 1.11 4.89
N GLY A 132 -16.74 0.42 5.84
CA GLY A 132 -17.12 -0.93 6.27
C GLY A 132 -16.71 -2.04 5.29
N LEU A 133 -15.98 -1.71 4.23
CA LEU A 133 -15.31 -2.69 3.37
C LEU A 133 -14.18 -3.38 4.15
N GLU A 134 -13.80 -4.57 3.70
CA GLU A 134 -12.73 -5.36 4.29
C GLU A 134 -11.68 -5.67 3.22
N PHE A 135 -10.42 -5.39 3.53
CA PHE A 135 -9.27 -5.70 2.68
C PHE A 135 -8.13 -6.28 3.51
N ILE A 136 -7.88 -7.57 3.33
CA ILE A 136 -6.90 -8.35 4.07
C ILE A 136 -5.70 -8.72 3.18
N LYS A 137 -4.61 -9.12 3.82
CA LYS A 137 -3.40 -9.67 3.21
C LYS A 137 -3.12 -11.02 3.86
#